data_AF-A0A366VZH8-F1
#
_entry.id   AF-A0A366VZH8-F1
#
_cell.length_a   1.000
_cell.length_b   1.000
_cell.length_c   1.000
_cell.angle_alpha   90.00
_cell.angle_beta   90.00
_cell.angle_gamma   90.00
#
_symmetry.space_group_name_H-M   'P 1'
#
loop_
_entity.id
_entity.type
_entity.pdbx_description
1 polymer ?
#
loop_
_entity_poly.entity_id
_entity_poly.type
_entity_poly.pdbx_seq_one_letter_code
_entity_poly.pdbx_strand_id
1 'polypeptide(L)' 'MKSDEDVGHPDQHAIDDWFLYGPKNVDIENLVRELTLERGLRLAQVEDEIVAALRKLIATT' A
#
# COMPACT_ATOMS: atom_id res chain seq x y z
N MET A 1 4.33 -1.88 -33.54
CA MET A 1 3.74 -2.39 -32.29
C MET A 1 3.88 -1.29 -31.27
N LYS A 2 2.78 -0.67 -30.84
CA LYS A 2 2.76 0.13 -29.62
C LYS A 2 2.61 -0.87 -28.49
N SER A 3 3.56 -0.91 -27.57
CA SER A 3 3.43 -1.73 -26.36
C SER A 3 2.28 -1.15 -25.54
N ASP A 4 1.29 -1.99 -25.22
CA ASP A 4 0.13 -1.69 -24.36
C ASP A 4 0.52 -1.53 -22.87
N GLU A 5 1.71 -1.01 -22.57
CA GLU A 5 2.28 -0.95 -21.23
C GLU A 5 2.44 0.50 -20.78
N ASP A 6 1.33 1.14 -20.40
CA ASP A 6 1.34 2.19 -19.37
C ASP A 6 -0.07 2.40 -18.79
N VAL A 7 -0.74 1.30 -18.41
CA VAL A 7 -1.92 1.43 -17.55
C VAL A 7 -1.37 1.52 -16.13
N GLY A 8 -1.13 2.74 -15.66
CA GLY A 8 -0.65 3.01 -14.31
C GLY A 8 -1.48 2.28 -13.23
N HIS A 9 -0.88 2.04 -12.07
CA HIS A 9 -1.52 1.29 -10.99
C HIS A 9 -2.91 1.89 -10.67
N PRO A 10 -3.97 1.08 -10.50
CA PRO A 10 -5.32 1.60 -10.25
C PRO A 10 -5.42 2.51 -9.03
N ASP A 11 -4.53 2.32 -8.06
CA ASP A 11 -4.45 3.12 -6.83
C ASP A 11 -3.30 4.15 -6.85
N GLN A 12 -2.70 4.45 -8.01
CA GLN A 12 -1.51 5.32 -8.08
C GLN A 12 -1.70 6.65 -7.35
N HIS A 13 -2.83 7.32 -7.58
CA HIS A 13 -3.18 8.57 -6.88
C HIS A 13 -3.24 8.39 -5.37
N ALA A 14 -3.85 7.31 -4.89
CA ALA A 14 -3.98 7.05 -3.46
C ALA A 14 -2.63 6.66 -2.83
N ILE A 15 -1.76 5.96 -3.56
CA ILE A 15 -0.39 5.65 -3.14
C ILE A 15 0.44 6.93 -3.01
N ASP A 16 0.31 7.85 -3.95
CA ASP A 16 1.01 9.14 -3.91
C ASP A 16 0.49 10.06 -2.80
N ASP A 17 -0.83 10.08 -2.55
CA ASP A 17 -1.42 10.80 -1.42
C ASP A 17 -1.01 10.17 -0.07
N TRP A 18 -0.88 8.84 0.00
CA TRP A 18 -0.48 8.15 1.22
C TRP A 18 0.92 8.62 1.68
N PHE A 19 1.85 8.90 0.78
CA PHE A 19 3.14 9.50 1.16
C PHE A 19 3.00 10.82 1.95
N LEU A 20 2.02 11.66 1.58
CA LEU A 20 1.81 12.96 2.21
C LEU A 20 0.95 12.89 3.47
N TYR A 21 -0.02 11.97 3.50
CA TYR A 21 -1.08 11.94 4.51
C TYR A 21 -1.15 10.64 5.34
N GLY A 22 -0.27 9.69 5.06
CA GLY A 22 -0.23 8.38 5.68
C GLY A 22 0.45 8.35 7.06
N PRO A 23 0.90 7.16 7.49
CA PRO A 23 1.50 6.96 8.79
C PRO A 23 2.84 7.67 8.88
N LYS A 24 3.14 8.21 10.08
CA LYS A 24 4.37 8.96 10.35
C LYS A 24 5.66 8.18 10.16
N ASN A 25 5.58 6.84 10.17
CA ASN A 25 6.75 5.99 10.02
C ASN A 25 7.01 5.73 8.53
N VAL A 26 8.14 6.25 8.03
CA VAL A 26 8.61 6.11 6.65
C VAL A 26 8.78 4.64 6.23
N ASP A 27 9.08 3.73 7.16
CA ASP A 27 9.22 2.32 6.83
C ASP A 27 7.87 1.70 6.42
N ILE A 28 6.76 2.17 7.01
CA ILE A 28 5.42 1.70 6.63
C ILE A 28 5.09 2.16 5.22
N GLU A 29 5.44 3.39 4.87
CA GLU A 29 5.25 3.92 3.52
C GLU A 29 6.07 3.15 2.48
N ASN A 30 7.37 2.92 2.75
CA ASN A 30 8.23 2.15 1.84
C ASN A 30 7.68 0.75 1.58
N LEU A 31 7.21 0.07 2.61
CA LEU A 31 6.58 -1.25 2.49
C LEU A 31 5.29 -1.20 1.67
N VAL A 32 4.43 -0.19 1.88
CA VAL A 32 3.20 0.00 1.10
C VAL A 32 3.51 0.24 -0.38
N ARG A 33 4.50 1.09 -0.69
CA ARG A 33 4.94 1.34 -2.07
C ARG A 33 5.50 0.08 -2.73
N GLU A 34 6.34 -0.70 -2.05
CA GLU A 34 6.86 -1.95 -2.59
C GLU A 34 5.72 -2.96 -2.86
N LEU A 35 4.81 -3.14 -1.91
CA LEU A 35 3.69 -4.07 -2.07
C LEU A 35 2.76 -3.67 -3.22
N THR A 36 2.53 -2.38 -3.43
CA THR A 36 1.61 -1.89 -4.47
C THR A 36 2.27 -1.75 -5.83
N LEU A 37 3.36 -1.00 -5.93
CA LEU A 37 3.99 -0.66 -7.21
C LEU A 37 4.84 -1.80 -7.77
N GLU A 38 5.57 -2.52 -6.92
CA GLU A 38 6.48 -3.58 -7.36
C GLU A 38 5.80 -4.96 -7.38
N ARG A 39 4.87 -5.20 -6.44
CA ARG A 39 4.21 -6.50 -6.28
C ARG A 39 2.75 -6.52 -6.75
N GLY A 40 2.20 -5.37 -7.15
CA GLY A 40 0.89 -5.25 -7.78
C GLY A 40 -0.31 -5.46 -6.86
N LEU A 41 -0.13 -5.39 -5.54
CA LEU A 41 -1.25 -5.45 -4.60
C LEU A 41 -2.08 -4.17 -4.66
N ARG A 42 -3.38 -4.29 -4.46
CA ARG A 42 -4.25 -3.12 -4.24
C ARG A 42 -3.95 -2.51 -2.89
N LEU A 43 -4.07 -1.20 -2.82
CA LEU A 43 -3.81 -0.42 -1.61
C LEU A 43 -4.68 -0.89 -0.44
N ALA A 44 -5.96 -1.15 -0.70
CA ALA A 44 -6.90 -1.68 0.28
C ALA A 44 -6.49 -3.05 0.84
N GLN A 45 -5.85 -3.91 0.02
CA GLN A 45 -5.36 -5.21 0.49
C GLN A 45 -4.20 -5.02 1.49
N VAL A 46 -3.34 -4.02 1.25
CA VAL A 46 -2.26 -3.70 2.17
C VAL A 46 -2.81 -3.11 3.49
N GLU A 47 -3.83 -2.24 3.42
CA GLU A 47 -4.51 -1.71 4.60
C GLU A 47 -5.17 -2.81 5.44
N ASP A 48 -5.80 -3.79 4.80
CA ASP A 48 -6.40 -4.95 5.47
C ASP A 48 -5.34 -5.75 6.27
N GLU A 49 -4.15 -5.97 5.70
CA GLU A 49 -3.05 -6.63 6.40
C GLU A 49 -2.54 -5.82 7.61
N ILE A 50 -2.45 -4.50 7.48
CA ILE A 50 -2.09 -3.60 8.58
C ILE A 50 -3.13 -3.71 9.70
N VAL A 51 -4.41 -3.63 9.36
CA VAL A 51 -5.52 -3.75 10.33
C VAL A 51 -5.51 -5.12 11.01
N ALA A 52 -5.26 -6.20 10.26
CA ALA A 52 -5.18 -7.55 10.81
C ALA A 52 -4.04 -7.69 11.82
N ALA A 53 -2.85 -7.17 11.50
CA ALA A 53 -1.69 -7.18 12.39
C ALA A 53 -1.97 -6.40 13.69
N LEU A 54 -2.57 -5.21 13.61
CA LEU A 54 -2.92 -4.41 14.78
C LEU A 54 -3.99 -5.11 15.65
N ARG A 55 -5.01 -5.70 15.03
CA ARG A 55 -6.04 -6.47 15.76
C ARG A 55 -5.46 -7.68 16.49
N LYS A 56 -4.48 -8.35 15.89
CA LYS A 56 -3.78 -9.47 16.53
C LYS A 56 -3.08 -9.03 17.81
N LEU A 57 -2.45 -7.85 17.82
CA LEU A 57 -1.83 -7.29 19.03
C LEU A 57 -2.87 -7.03 20.12
N ILE A 58 -4.01 -6.43 19.76
CA ILE A 58 -5.10 -6.16 20.71
C ILE A 58 -5.66 -7.47 21.29
N ALA A 59 -5.92 -8.48 20.46
CA ALA A 59 -6.47 -9.77 20.91
C ALA A 59 -5.49 -10.60 21.77
N THR A 60 -4.20 -10.25 21.78
CA THR A 60 -3.18 -10.89 22.61
C THR A 60 -3.04 -10.22 23.99
N THR A 61 -3.76 -9.11 24.22
CA THR A 61 -3.77 -8.35 25.48
C THR A 61 -5.01 -8.69 26.29
#